data_AF-A0A0K3BHL4-F1
#
_entry.id   AF-A0A0K3BHL4-F1
#
_cell.length_a   1.000
_cell.length_b   1.000
_cell.length_c   1.000
_cell.angle_alpha   90.00
_cell.angle_beta   90.00
_cell.angle_gamma   90.00
#
_symmetry.space_group_name_H-M   'P 1'
#
loop_
_entity.id
_entity.type
_entity.pdbx_description
1 polymer ?
#
loop_
_entity_poly.entity_id
_entity_poly.type
_entity_poly.pdbx_seq_one_letter_code
_entity_poly.pdbx_strand_id
1 'polypeptide(L)' 'MNDQAVKAVLADEALLLSHEVAAMFNDLGVLMAVRGHTEEAERFYRRSLEIRQRLPEEPSEAALTRRNLAILPAG' A
#
# COMPACT_ATOMS: atom_id res chain seq x y z
N MET A 1 -23.91 1.89 -23.30
CA MET A 1 -22.92 2.22 -22.25
C MET A 1 -22.54 3.67 -22.41
N ASN A 2 -22.75 4.47 -21.38
CA ASN A 2 -22.59 5.91 -21.37
C ASN A 2 -21.15 6.23 -20.94
N ASP A 3 -20.55 7.31 -21.43
CA ASP A 3 -19.17 7.73 -21.04
C ASP A 3 -18.94 7.75 -19.53
N GLN A 4 -19.98 8.05 -18.74
CA GLN A 4 -19.95 8.07 -17.29
C GLN A 4 -19.75 6.67 -16.68
N ALA A 5 -20.38 5.63 -17.24
CA ALA A 5 -20.27 4.26 -16.75
C ALA A 5 -18.89 3.65 -17.08
N VAL A 6 -18.35 3.99 -18.26
CA VAL A 6 -16.99 3.59 -18.64
C VAL A 6 -15.95 4.25 -17.72
N LYS A 7 -16.09 5.54 -17.41
CA LYS A 7 -15.22 6.24 -16.46
C LYS A 7 -15.30 5.66 -15.05
N ALA A 8 -16.49 5.28 -14.59
CA ALA A 8 -16.67 4.66 -13.27
C ALA A 8 -15.97 3.30 -13.19
N VAL A 9 -16.16 2.43 -14.19
CA VAL A 9 -15.48 1.13 -14.25
C VAL A 9 -13.95 1.29 -14.31
N LEU A 10 -13.46 2.22 -15.14
CA LEU A 10 -12.02 2.50 -15.23
C LEU A 10 -11.45 3.09 -13.93
N ALA A 11 -12.23 3.91 -13.23
CA ALA A 11 -11.83 4.45 -11.92
C ALA A 11 -11.76 3.35 -10.86
N ASP A 12 -12.73 2.43 -10.83
CA ASP A 12 -12.73 1.28 -9.92
C ASP A 12 -11.57 0.32 -10.23
N GLU A 13 -11.25 0.10 -11.50
CA GLU A 13 -10.12 -0.75 -11.92
C GLU A 13 -8.77 -0.11 -11.59
N ALA A 14 -8.63 1.21 -11.80
CA ALA A 14 -7.45 1.96 -11.39
C ALA A 14 -7.29 2.02 -9.86
N LEU A 15 -8.40 2.07 -9.13
CA LEU A 15 -8.43 2.00 -7.67
C LEU A 15 -7.95 0.62 -7.22
N LEU A 16 -8.52 -0.45 -7.77
CA LEU A 16 -8.14 -1.83 -7.48
C LEU A 16 -6.64 -2.07 -7.75
N LEU A 17 -6.15 -1.63 -8.91
CA LEU A 17 -4.73 -1.72 -9.25
C LEU A 17 -3.86 -0.97 -8.23
N SER A 18 -4.31 0.19 -7.77
CA SER A 18 -3.58 0.97 -6.76
C SER A 18 -3.58 0.30 -5.38
N HIS A 19 -4.65 -0.40 -5.01
CA HIS A 19 -4.69 -1.23 -3.79
C HIS A 19 -3.71 -2.40 -3.89
N GLU A 20 -3.67 -3.11 -5.02
CA GLU A 20 -2.75 -4.23 -5.24
C GLU A 20 -1.29 -3.76 -5.21
N VAL A 21 -0.96 -2.65 -5.88
CA VAL A 21 0.40 -2.09 -5.87
C VAL A 21 0.82 -1.70 -4.44
N ALA A 22 -0.08 -1.16 -3.63
CA ALA A 22 0.22 -0.87 -2.23
C ALA A 22 0.47 -2.14 -1.40
N ALA A 23 -0.33 -3.20 -1.60
CA ALA A 23 -0.13 -4.48 -0.94
C ALA A 23 1.23 -5.09 -1.30
N MET A 24 1.62 -5.06 -2.58
CA MET A 24 2.94 -5.53 -3.02
C MET A 24 4.09 -4.78 -2.33
N PHE A 25 3.99 -3.46 -2.18
CA PHE A 25 4.98 -2.70 -1.43
C PHE A 25 5.03 -3.06 0.06
N ASN A 26 3.88 -3.34 0.68
CA ASN A 26 3.86 -3.83 2.06
C ASN A 26 4.57 -5.19 2.17
N ASP A 27 4.29 -6.12 1.27
CA ASP A 27 4.88 -7.46 1.31
C ASP A 27 6.39 -7.45 1.04
N LEU A 28 6.85 -6.56 0.16
CA LEU A 28 8.29 -6.28 0.00
C LEU A 28 8.92 -5.74 1.28
N GLY A 29 8.21 -4.84 2.00
CA GLY A 29 8.63 -4.35 3.31
C GLY A 29 8.79 -5.48 4.33
N VAL A 30 7.83 -6.41 4.38
CA VAL A 30 7.88 -7.59 5.25
C VAL A 30 9.08 -8.47 4.89
N LEU A 31 9.27 -8.76 3.60
CA LEU A 31 10.38 -9.58 3.12
C LEU A 31 11.74 -8.98 3.49
N MET A 32 11.91 -7.66 3.33
CA MET A 32 13.16 -6.98 3.69
C MET A 32 13.38 -6.94 5.21
N ALA A 33 12.32 -6.76 5.99
CA ALA A 33 12.40 -6.82 7.45
C ALA A 33 12.85 -8.20 7.93
N VAL A 34 12.30 -9.28 7.35
CA VAL A 34 12.70 -10.67 7.65
C VAL A 34 14.16 -10.95 7.27
N ARG A 35 14.68 -10.27 6.23
CA ARG A 35 16.08 -10.35 5.81
C ARG A 35 17.03 -9.46 6.62
N GLY A 36 16.52 -8.68 7.57
CA GLY A 36 17.31 -7.75 8.39
C GLY A 36 17.65 -6.42 7.71
N HIS A 37 17.10 -6.15 6.52
CA HIS A 37 17.29 -4.88 5.80
C HIS A 37 16.27 -3.82 6.25
N THR A 38 16.42 -3.35 7.49
CA THR A 38 15.45 -2.46 8.15
C THR A 38 15.19 -1.16 7.39
N GLU A 39 16.22 -0.52 6.84
CA GLU A 39 16.09 0.72 6.07
C GLU A 39 15.30 0.52 4.75
N GLU A 40 15.55 -0.58 4.06
CA GLU A 40 14.81 -0.94 2.84
C GLU A 40 13.35 -1.28 3.16
N ALA A 41 13.11 -2.00 4.26
CA ALA A 41 11.77 -2.30 4.75
C ALA A 41 10.96 -1.02 5.02
N GLU A 42 11.56 -0.05 5.72
CA GLU A 42 10.94 1.25 6.00
C GLU A 42 10.55 1.99 4.71
N ARG A 43 11.45 2.00 3.71
CA ARG A 43 11.17 2.64 2.40
C ARG A 43 9.97 1.99 1.70
N PHE A 44 9.89 0.67 1.71
CA PHE A 44 8.77 -0.05 1.07
C PHE A 44 7.44 0.17 1.82
N TYR A 45 7.44 0.14 3.15
CA TYR A 45 6.23 0.45 3.93
C TYR A 45 5.77 1.90 3.75
N ARG A 46 6.69 2.88 3.68
CA ARG A 46 6.34 4.27 3.38
C ARG A 46 5.67 4.42 2.02
N ARG A 47 6.15 3.72 0.99
CA ARG A 47 5.54 3.73 -0.34
C ARG A 47 4.14 3.11 -0.35
N SER A 48 3.96 1.98 0.33
CA SER A 48 2.63 1.39 0.53
C SER A 48 1.67 2.39 1.20
N LEU A 49 2.13 3.05 2.27
CA LEU A 49 1.33 4.03 3.01
C LEU A 49 0.98 5.26 2.16
N GLU A 50 1.93 5.80 1.39
CA GLU A 50 1.72 6.95 0.50
C GLU A 50 0.63 6.67 -0.54
N ILE A 51 0.62 5.45 -1.11
CA ILE A 51 -0.41 5.03 -2.07
C ILE A 51 -1.75 4.90 -1.36
N ARG A 52 -1.81 4.18 -0.23
CA ARG A 52 -3.06 3.98 0.53
C ARG A 52 -3.66 5.28 1.06
N GLN A 53 -2.86 6.30 1.34
CA GLN A 53 -3.32 7.63 1.73
C GLN A 53 -3.98 8.42 0.58
N ARG A 54 -3.63 8.10 -0.67
CA ARG A 54 -4.20 8.74 -1.87
C ARG A 54 -5.45 8.04 -2.39
N LEU A 55 -5.76 6.84 -1.88
CA LEU A 55 -6.95 6.09 -2.24
C LEU A 55 -8.14 6.52 -1.36
N PRO A 56 -9.33 6.73 -1.94
CA PRO A 56 -10.55 6.92 -1.17
C PRO A 56 -10.86 5.65 -0.34
N GLU A 57 -10.46 5.70 0.92
CA GLU A 57 -10.78 4.82 2.06
C GLU A 57 -10.82 3.29 1.81
N GLU A 58 -9.72 2.62 2.18
CA GLU A 58 -9.81 1.41 3.00
C GLU A 58 -8.99 1.57 4.30
N PRO A 59 -9.63 1.98 5.42
CA PRO A 59 -8.97 2.20 6.70
C PRO A 59 -8.24 0.96 7.24
N SER A 60 -8.73 -0.24 6.92
CA SER A 60 -8.22 -1.51 7.42
C SER A 60 -6.79 -1.80 6.94
N GLU A 61 -6.57 -1.70 5.64
CA GLU A 61 -5.30 -2.03 5.02
C GLU A 61 -4.20 -1.00 5.34
N ALA A 62 -4.55 0.29 5.37
CA ALA A 62 -3.63 1.35 5.78
C ALA A 62 -3.20 1.20 7.26
N ALA A 63 -4.08 0.68 8.12
CA ALA A 63 -3.76 0.38 9.50
C ALA A 63 -2.77 -0.79 9.63
N LEU A 64 -2.90 -1.84 8.82
CA LEU A 64 -1.95 -2.95 8.78
C LEU A 64 -0.55 -2.49 8.37
N THR A 65 -0.44 -1.68 7.31
CA THR A 65 0.85 -1.12 6.87
C THR A 65 1.48 -0.24 7.95
N ARG A 66 0.68 0.60 8.64
CA ARG A 66 1.16 1.40 9.78
C ARG A 66 1.64 0.55 10.95
N ARG A 67 0.94 -0.53 11.27
CA ARG A 67 1.36 -1.49 12.32
C ARG A 67 2.68 -2.13 11.96
N ASN A 68 2.87 -2.55 10.70
CA ASN A 68 4.12 -3.16 10.24
C ASN A 68 5.30 -2.18 10.31
N LEU A 69 5.06 -0.91 9.98
CA LEU A 69 6.04 0.17 10.14
C LEU A 69 6.42 0.40 11.60
N ALA A 70 5.44 0.39 12.53
CA ALA A 70 5.65 0.64 13.95
C ALA A 70 6.41 -0.47 14.70
N ILE A 71 6.46 -1.68 14.14
CA ILE A 71 7.17 -2.84 14.73
C ILE A 71 8.63 -2.90 14.27
N LEU A 72 9.03 -2.14 13.24
CA LEU A 72 10.44 -2.07 12.86
C LEU A 72 11.26 -1.49 14.02
N PRO A 73 12.32 -2.19 14.48
CA PRO A 73 13.19 -1.64 15.50
C PRO A 73 13.86 -0.39 14.95
N ALA A 74 13.70 0.73 15.65
CA ALA A 74 14.48 1.94 15.36
C ALA A 74 15.96 1.54 15.47
N GLY A 75 16.68 1.63 14.35
CA GLY A 75 18.13 1.47 14.32
C GLY A 75 18.81 2.57 15.12
#